data_AF-E2S9H2-F1
#
_entry.id   AF-E2S9H2-F1
#
_cell.length_a   1.000
_cell.length_b   1.000
_cell.length_c   1.000
_cell.angle_alpha   90.00
_cell.angle_beta   90.00
_cell.angle_gamma   90.00
#
_symmetry.space_group_name_H-M   'P 1'
#
loop_
_entity.id
_entity.type
_entity.pdbx_description
1 polymer ?
#
loop_
_entity_poly.entity_id
_entity_poly.type
_entity_poly.pdbx_seq_one_letter_code
_entity_poly.pdbx_strand_id
1 'polypeptide(L)'
;MRRALVAVGAAATGLALVSGCGAGDYCAAVEADLDTLSGFGAERTTEAYTTYADTLRTIGAVAPDDVADDYADLESVTRAVLDAQSAVGVPLEQMTDQAAVAPLTSEQLADLDAAYQAFNDTADQREAIVASVVDECGVTLS
;
A
#
# COMPACT_ATOMS: atom_id res chain seq x y z
N MET A 1 2.10 -68.88 13.08
CA MET A 1 2.90 -67.69 13.47
C MET A 1 2.59 -66.61 12.43
N ARG A 2 1.77 -65.58 12.73
CA ARG A 2 2.21 -64.21 13.08
C ARG A 2 3.33 -63.73 12.13
N ARG A 3 3.22 -62.70 11.27
CA ARG A 3 2.33 -61.54 11.11
C ARG A 3 2.47 -61.01 9.66
N ALA A 4 1.41 -60.39 9.14
CA ALA A 4 1.47 -59.46 8.01
C ALA A 4 2.33 -58.23 8.35
N LEU A 5 2.87 -57.54 7.33
CA LEU A 5 2.99 -56.08 7.30
C LEU A 5 3.23 -55.61 5.87
N VAL A 6 2.16 -55.06 5.31
CA VAL A 6 2.13 -54.16 4.15
C VAL A 6 2.87 -52.89 4.55
N ALA A 7 3.82 -52.44 3.74
CA ALA A 7 4.38 -51.09 3.84
C ALA A 7 4.13 -50.39 2.51
N VAL A 8 3.07 -49.59 2.49
CA VAL A 8 2.77 -48.58 1.48
C VAL A 8 3.93 -47.59 1.49
N GLY A 9 4.71 -47.55 0.41
CA GLY A 9 5.71 -46.51 0.19
C GLY A 9 5.01 -45.18 0.00
N ALA A 10 4.87 -44.43 1.08
CA ALA A 10 4.38 -43.06 1.04
C ALA A 10 5.40 -42.21 0.25
N ALA A 11 4.94 -41.68 -0.89
CA ALA A 11 5.58 -40.59 -1.59
C ALA A 11 5.60 -39.37 -0.65
N ALA A 12 6.73 -39.14 0.01
CA ALA A 12 7.04 -37.85 0.60
C ALA A 12 7.85 -37.07 -0.44
N THR A 13 7.14 -36.47 -1.40
CA THR A 13 7.63 -35.28 -2.08
C THR A 13 7.94 -34.26 -0.99
N GLY A 14 9.22 -34.10 -0.68
CA GLY A 14 9.71 -33.04 0.17
C GLY A 14 9.46 -31.70 -0.52
N LEU A 15 8.25 -31.19 -0.38
CA LEU A 15 7.99 -29.76 -0.39
C LEU A 15 8.78 -29.21 0.80
N ALA A 16 9.96 -28.68 0.52
CA ALA A 16 10.66 -27.80 1.42
C ALA A 16 9.78 -26.56 1.60
N LEU A 17 8.86 -26.66 2.55
CA LEU A 17 8.05 -25.57 3.05
C LEU A 17 8.99 -24.55 3.71
N VAL A 18 8.96 -23.34 3.13
CA VAL A 18 9.24 -22.03 3.73
C VAL A 18 10.68 -21.83 4.22
N SER A 19 11.53 -21.36 3.30
CA SER A 19 12.61 -20.44 3.67
C SER A 19 11.98 -19.27 4.41
N GLY A 20 12.39 -19.10 5.67
CA GLY A 20 11.72 -18.29 6.67
C GLY A 20 11.23 -16.91 6.23
N CYS A 21 10.03 -16.58 6.71
CA CYS A 21 9.64 -15.22 7.06
C CYS A 21 10.80 -14.54 7.81
N GLY A 22 11.24 -13.39 7.31
CA GLY A 22 12.25 -12.55 7.95
C GLY A 22 13.49 -12.34 7.09
N ALA A 23 13.61 -11.12 6.56
CA ALA A 23 14.76 -10.53 5.86
C ALA A 23 14.87 -10.79 4.34
N GLY A 24 13.80 -10.52 3.60
CA GLY A 24 13.92 -10.04 2.21
C GLY A 24 13.95 -8.50 2.19
N ASP A 25 14.51 -7.91 1.13
CA ASP A 25 14.57 -6.43 0.97
C ASP A 25 13.18 -5.79 1.09
N TYR A 26 12.13 -6.48 0.64
CA TYR A 26 10.73 -6.09 0.80
C TYR A 26 10.33 -5.95 2.27
N CYS A 27 10.49 -7.00 3.08
CA CYS A 27 10.08 -6.97 4.48
C CYS A 27 10.93 -6.00 5.32
N ALA A 28 12.21 -5.82 4.96
CA ALA A 28 13.04 -4.79 5.60
C ALA A 28 12.53 -3.38 5.29
N ALA A 29 12.07 -3.11 4.06
CA ALA A 29 11.47 -1.83 3.69
C ALA A 29 10.12 -1.64 4.42
N VAL A 30 9.27 -2.66 4.47
CA VAL A 30 8.00 -2.63 5.21
C VAL A 30 8.20 -2.35 6.70
N GLU A 31 9.16 -3.01 7.35
CA GLU A 31 9.47 -2.78 8.76
C GLU A 31 10.01 -1.37 9.02
N ALA A 32 10.83 -0.83 8.11
CA ALA A 32 11.40 0.51 8.23
C ALA A 32 10.34 1.62 8.15
N ASP A 33 9.27 1.38 7.40
CA ASP A 33 8.19 2.34 7.14
C ASP A 33 6.84 1.91 7.77
N LEU A 34 6.87 1.01 8.75
CA LEU A 34 5.67 0.37 9.31
C LEU A 34 4.64 1.37 9.82
N ASP A 35 5.08 2.40 10.54
CA ASP A 35 4.20 3.42 11.09
C ASP A 35 3.51 4.23 9.98
N THR A 36 4.22 4.52 8.89
CA THR A 36 3.68 5.23 7.73
C THR A 36 2.62 4.39 7.01
N LEU A 37 2.90 3.10 6.80
CA LEU A 37 1.95 2.18 6.17
C LEU A 37 0.69 1.96 7.03
N SER A 38 0.88 1.76 8.33
CA SER A 38 -0.20 1.54 9.29
C SER A 38 -1.07 2.80 9.49
N GLY A 39 -0.49 3.98 9.26
CA GLY A 39 -1.19 5.26 9.28
C GLY A 39 -1.66 5.73 7.90
N PHE A 40 -1.58 4.93 6.85
CA PHE A 40 -1.80 5.39 5.47
C PHE A 40 -3.18 6.03 5.30
N GLY A 41 -3.20 7.29 4.86
CA GLY A 41 -4.43 8.07 4.65
C GLY A 41 -5.10 8.58 5.93
N ALA A 42 -4.58 8.26 7.13
CA ALA A 42 -5.14 8.74 8.39
C ALA A 42 -4.94 10.26 8.55
N GLU A 43 -3.77 10.77 8.17
CA GLU A 43 -3.47 12.19 8.21
C GLU A 43 -3.67 12.83 6.83
N ARG A 44 -4.52 13.87 6.79
CA ARG A 44 -4.90 14.58 5.56
C ARG A 44 -4.14 15.88 5.42
N THR A 45 -2.81 15.80 5.45
CA THR A 45 -1.90 16.93 5.26
C THR A 45 -1.03 16.70 4.03
N THR A 46 -0.55 17.80 3.45
CA THR A 46 0.34 17.76 2.28
C THR A 46 1.64 17.01 2.59
N GLU A 47 2.17 17.18 3.80
CA GLU A 47 3.36 16.48 4.29
C GLU A 47 3.12 14.97 4.45
N ALA A 48 1.99 14.57 5.03
CA ALA A 48 1.65 13.16 5.19
C ALA A 48 1.50 12.47 3.83
N TYR A 49 0.76 13.06 2.88
CA TYR A 49 0.59 12.48 1.55
C TYR A 49 1.90 12.40 0.76
N THR A 50 2.80 13.37 0.95
CA THR A 50 4.15 13.29 0.36
C THR A 50 4.93 12.11 0.93
N THR A 51 4.90 11.95 2.26
CA THR A 51 5.54 10.82 2.95
C THR A 51 4.95 9.49 2.49
N TYR A 52 3.63 9.39 2.40
CA TYR A 52 2.93 8.20 1.90
C TYR A 52 3.38 7.83 0.48
N ALA A 53 3.39 8.78 -0.45
CA ALA A 53 3.82 8.53 -1.82
C ALA A 53 5.29 8.06 -1.89
N ASP A 54 6.19 8.65 -1.11
CA ASP A 54 7.60 8.26 -1.10
C ASP A 54 7.84 6.89 -0.43
N THR A 55 7.11 6.57 0.63
CA THR A 55 7.12 5.24 1.25
C THR A 55 6.61 4.18 0.26
N LEU A 56 5.48 4.42 -0.42
CA LEU A 56 4.94 3.52 -1.44
C LEU A 56 5.92 3.28 -2.58
N ARG A 57 6.55 4.35 -3.09
CA ARG A 57 7.59 4.27 -4.13
C ARG A 57 8.77 3.41 -3.69
N THR A 58 9.22 3.60 -2.45
CA THR A 58 10.42 2.95 -1.92
C THR A 58 10.19 1.46 -1.71
N ILE A 59 9.05 1.09 -1.11
CA ILE A 59 8.70 -0.31 -0.89
C ILE A 59 8.35 -0.99 -2.22
N GLY A 60 7.57 -0.34 -3.09
CA GLY A 60 7.17 -0.88 -4.40
C GLY A 60 8.37 -1.23 -5.28
N ALA A 61 9.48 -0.51 -5.16
CA ALA A 61 10.71 -0.79 -5.92
C ALA A 61 11.39 -2.13 -5.55
N VAL A 62 11.07 -2.70 -4.38
CA VAL A 62 11.60 -3.98 -3.89
C VAL A 62 10.50 -5.00 -3.61
N ALA A 63 9.26 -4.65 -3.91
CA ALA A 63 8.11 -5.51 -3.68
C ALA A 63 8.11 -6.72 -4.63
N PRO A 64 7.52 -7.85 -4.22
CA PRO A 64 7.23 -8.97 -5.11
C PRO A 64 6.39 -8.55 -6.34
N ASP A 65 6.61 -9.21 -7.48
CA ASP A 65 5.99 -8.85 -8.77
C ASP A 65 4.45 -8.83 -8.73
N ASP A 66 3.84 -9.62 -7.85
CA ASP A 66 2.39 -9.74 -7.70
C ASP A 66 1.73 -8.56 -6.97
N VAL A 67 2.50 -7.74 -6.25
CA VAL A 67 2.00 -6.54 -5.53
C VAL A 67 2.73 -5.25 -5.91
N ALA A 68 3.80 -5.33 -6.73
CA ALA A 68 4.57 -4.16 -7.15
C ALA A 68 3.71 -3.13 -7.91
N ASP A 69 2.80 -3.59 -8.77
CA ASP A 69 1.88 -2.72 -9.50
C ASP A 69 0.88 -2.04 -8.55
N ASP A 70 0.43 -2.71 -7.48
CA ASP A 70 -0.46 -2.11 -6.48
C ASP A 70 0.22 -0.94 -5.74
N TYR A 71 1.51 -1.10 -5.38
CA TYR A 71 2.29 0.00 -4.80
C TYR A 71 2.46 1.17 -5.77
N ALA A 72 2.74 0.87 -7.05
CA ALA A 72 2.91 1.88 -8.08
C ALA A 72 1.60 2.66 -8.35
N ASP A 73 0.47 1.96 -8.39
CA ASP A 73 -0.85 2.56 -8.56
C ASP A 73 -1.20 3.46 -7.38
N LEU A 74 -1.00 2.99 -6.14
CA LEU A 74 -1.21 3.79 -4.93
C LEU A 74 -0.33 5.04 -4.91
N GLU A 75 0.94 4.89 -5.28
CA GLU A 75 1.89 6.01 -5.33
C GLU A 75 1.44 7.08 -6.33
N SER A 76 1.07 6.63 -7.52
CA SER A 76 0.60 7.46 -8.61
C SER A 76 -0.65 8.24 -8.22
N VAL A 77 -1.68 7.60 -7.67
CA VAL A 77 -2.91 8.31 -7.26
C VAL A 77 -2.68 9.22 -6.05
N THR A 78 -1.76 8.86 -5.15
CA THR A 78 -1.38 9.72 -4.02
C THR A 78 -0.69 10.99 -4.51
N ARG A 79 0.21 10.89 -5.50
CA ARG A 79 0.81 12.05 -6.16
C ARG A 79 -0.20 12.86 -6.95
N ALA A 80 -1.15 12.22 -7.63
CA ALA A 80 -2.19 12.93 -8.36
C ALA A 80 -3.03 13.84 -7.43
N VAL A 81 -3.27 13.42 -6.20
CA VAL A 81 -3.89 14.29 -5.17
C VAL A 81 -3.00 15.49 -4.85
N LEU A 82 -1.70 15.29 -4.63
CA LEU A 82 -0.75 16.38 -4.36
C LEU A 82 -0.66 17.37 -5.53
N ASP A 83 -0.63 16.86 -6.76
CA ASP A 83 -0.56 17.65 -7.98
C ASP A 83 -1.84 18.47 -8.18
N ALA A 84 -3.02 17.88 -7.97
CA ALA A 84 -4.29 18.57 -8.05
C ALA A 84 -4.37 19.72 -7.02
N GLN A 85 -3.88 19.48 -5.80
CA GLN A 85 -3.80 20.49 -4.74
C GLN A 85 -2.83 21.62 -5.08
N SER A 86 -1.67 21.26 -5.62
CA SER A 86 -0.67 22.23 -6.11
C SER A 86 -1.24 23.11 -7.22
N ALA A 87 -1.98 22.53 -8.17
CA ALA A 87 -2.56 23.24 -9.31
C ALA A 87 -3.58 24.31 -8.89
N VAL A 88 -4.30 24.10 -7.79
CA VAL A 88 -5.26 25.06 -7.25
C VAL A 88 -4.66 25.97 -6.17
N GLY A 89 -3.44 25.69 -5.71
CA GLY A 89 -2.75 26.45 -4.67
C GLY A 89 -3.35 26.31 -3.27
N VAL A 90 -4.09 25.22 -3.02
CA VAL A 90 -4.72 24.93 -1.72
C VAL A 90 -4.13 23.64 -1.17
N PRO A 91 -3.42 23.66 -0.03
CA PRO A 91 -2.88 22.45 0.55
C PRO A 91 -3.98 21.58 1.20
N LEU A 92 -3.71 20.28 1.38
CA LEU A 92 -4.66 19.30 1.93
C LEU A 92 -5.30 19.74 3.26
N GLU A 93 -4.49 20.23 4.19
CA GLU A 93 -4.92 20.67 5.50
C GLU A 93 -5.82 21.91 5.48
N GLN A 94 -5.92 22.62 4.35
CA GLN A 94 -6.79 23.79 4.17
C GLN A 94 -8.08 23.47 3.40
N MET A 95 -8.31 22.22 2.98
CA MET A 95 -9.52 21.85 2.23
C MET A 95 -10.82 21.98 3.03
N THR A 96 -10.73 22.07 4.36
CA THR A 96 -11.87 22.37 5.23
C THR A 96 -12.04 23.86 5.51
N ASP A 97 -11.09 24.71 5.09
CA ASP A 97 -11.18 26.15 5.24
C ASP A 97 -12.00 26.75 4.08
N GLN A 98 -13.19 27.24 4.42
CA GLN A 98 -14.08 27.87 3.45
C GLN A 98 -13.43 29.07 2.74
N ALA A 99 -12.56 29.83 3.41
CA ALA A 99 -11.89 30.97 2.80
C ALA A 99 -10.86 30.54 1.74
N ALA A 100 -10.22 29.38 1.94
CA ALA A 100 -9.29 28.79 0.99
C ALA A 100 -10.00 28.16 -0.22
N VAL A 101 -11.16 27.53 0.01
CA VAL A 101 -11.91 26.80 -1.03
C VAL A 101 -12.89 27.67 -1.82
N ALA A 102 -13.47 28.71 -1.22
CA ALA A 102 -14.47 29.57 -1.86
C ALA A 102 -14.04 30.22 -3.19
N PRO A 103 -12.76 30.58 -3.43
CA PRO A 103 -12.32 31.14 -4.70
C PRO A 103 -12.20 30.12 -5.85
N LEU A 104 -12.28 28.81 -5.56
CA LEU A 104 -12.10 27.76 -6.56
C LEU A 104 -13.28 27.72 -7.53
N THR A 105 -12.96 27.57 -8.81
CA THR A 105 -13.95 27.37 -9.86
C THR A 105 -14.55 25.97 -9.80
N SER A 106 -15.72 25.78 -10.43
CA SER A 106 -16.34 24.45 -10.53
C SER A 106 -15.46 23.43 -11.25
N GLU A 107 -14.66 23.85 -12.22
CA GLU A 107 -13.70 23.00 -12.93
C GLU A 107 -12.58 22.53 -11.99
N GLN A 108 -11.98 23.45 -11.24
CA GLN A 108 -10.96 23.12 -10.23
C GLN A 108 -11.49 22.18 -9.14
N LEU A 109 -12.72 22.42 -8.68
CA LEU A 109 -13.38 21.53 -7.71
C LEU A 109 -13.63 20.14 -8.28
N ALA A 110 -13.98 20.04 -9.57
CA ALA A 110 -14.18 18.75 -10.24
C ALA A 110 -12.85 17.99 -10.42
N ASP A 111 -11.76 18.68 -10.76
CA ASP A 111 -10.43 18.06 -10.87
C ASP A 111 -9.93 17.53 -9.53
N LEU A 112 -10.12 18.29 -8.44
CA LEU A 112 -9.83 17.85 -7.08
C LEU A 112 -10.67 16.63 -6.69
N ASP A 113 -11.97 16.67 -6.95
CA ASP A 113 -12.88 15.56 -6.65
C ASP A 113 -12.50 14.29 -7.42
N ALA A 114 -12.13 14.42 -8.70
CA ALA A 114 -11.65 13.30 -9.50
C ALA A 114 -10.36 12.67 -8.93
N ALA A 115 -9.41 13.50 -8.48
CA ALA A 115 -8.18 12.99 -7.84
C ALA A 115 -8.49 12.27 -6.51
N TYR A 116 -9.40 12.81 -5.69
CA TYR A 116 -9.82 12.15 -4.46
C TYR A 116 -10.59 10.86 -4.71
N GLN A 117 -11.45 10.82 -5.72
CA GLN A 117 -12.15 9.60 -6.12
C GLN A 117 -11.16 8.53 -6.56
N ALA A 118 -10.22 8.86 -7.44
CA ALA A 118 -9.18 7.93 -7.86
C ALA A 118 -8.37 7.39 -6.67
N PHE A 119 -8.02 8.24 -5.70
CA PHE A 119 -7.37 7.80 -4.47
C PHE A 119 -8.27 6.91 -3.59
N ASN A 120 -9.56 7.20 -3.50
CA ASN A 120 -10.49 6.40 -2.69
C ASN A 120 -10.81 5.05 -3.34
N ASP A 121 -10.76 4.98 -4.66
CA ASP A 121 -11.05 3.77 -5.45
C ASP A 121 -9.92 2.73 -5.36
N THR A 122 -8.76 3.04 -4.76
CA THR A 122 -7.67 2.07 -4.56
C THR A 122 -7.86 1.11 -3.37
N ALA A 123 -9.11 0.80 -3.01
CA ALA A 123 -9.41 -0.11 -1.90
C ALA A 123 -8.84 -1.52 -2.15
N ASP A 124 -8.96 -2.03 -3.37
CA ASP A 124 -8.51 -3.37 -3.74
C ASP A 124 -6.98 -3.48 -3.69
N GLN A 125 -6.26 -2.47 -4.21
CA GLN A 125 -4.80 -2.41 -4.15
C GLN A 125 -4.29 -2.32 -2.70
N ARG A 126 -4.99 -1.55 -1.84
CA ARG A 126 -4.69 -1.48 -0.39
C ARG A 126 -4.86 -2.85 0.28
N GLU A 127 -5.93 -3.57 -0.04
CA GLU A 127 -6.17 -4.92 0.50
C GLU A 127 -5.10 -5.91 0.03
N ALA A 128 -4.71 -5.85 -1.25
CA ALA A 128 -3.64 -6.69 -1.80
C ALA A 128 -2.29 -6.43 -1.10
N ILE A 129 -1.92 -5.16 -0.90
CA ILE A 129 -0.72 -4.79 -0.14
C ILE A 129 -0.76 -5.32 1.29
N VAL A 130 -1.87 -5.13 2.00
CA VAL A 130 -2.01 -5.64 3.38
C VAL A 130 -1.87 -7.16 3.41
N ALA A 131 -2.53 -7.86 2.48
CA ALA A 131 -2.45 -9.32 2.39
C ALA A 131 -1.02 -9.80 2.13
N SER A 132 -0.31 -9.17 1.19
CA SER A 132 1.10 -9.46 0.88
C SER A 132 2.00 -9.24 2.10
N VAL A 133 1.86 -8.10 2.79
CA VAL A 133 2.64 -7.78 4.00
C VAL A 133 2.41 -8.81 5.11
N VAL A 134 1.16 -9.27 5.29
CA VAL A 134 0.83 -10.31 6.26
C VAL A 134 1.43 -11.67 5.87
N ASP A 135 1.33 -12.07 4.60
CA ASP A 135 1.77 -13.38 4.13
C ASP A 135 3.31 -13.49 4.07
N GLU A 136 3.97 -12.52 3.45
CA GLU A 136 5.42 -12.53 3.21
C GLU A 136 6.22 -12.10 4.45
N CYS A 137 5.75 -11.07 5.17
CA CYS A 137 6.50 -10.45 6.26
C CYS A 137 5.98 -10.81 7.64
N GLY A 138 4.78 -11.38 7.77
CA GLY A 138 4.18 -11.70 9.06
C GLY A 138 3.84 -10.46 9.90
N VAL A 139 3.74 -9.29 9.27
CA VAL A 139 3.44 -8.02 9.93
C VAL A 139 1.98 -7.66 9.68
N THR A 140 1.29 -7.11 10.67
CA THR A 140 -0.07 -6.61 10.52
C THR A 140 -0.04 -5.09 10.40
N LEU A 141 -0.64 -4.56 9.33
CA LEU A 141 -0.93 -3.13 9.19
C LEU A 141 -2.27 -2.83 9.87
N SER A 142 -2.35 -1.72 10.60
CA SER A 142 -3.54 -1.34 11.39
C SER A 142 -4.62 -0.64 10.59
#